data_AF-A0AAU0F325-F1
#
_entry.id   AF-A0AAU0F325-F1
#
_cell.length_a   1.000
_cell.length_b   1.000
_cell.length_c   1.000
_cell.angle_alpha   90.00
_cell.angle_beta   90.00
_cell.angle_gamma   90.00
#
_symmetry.space_group_name_H-M   'P 1'
#
loop_
_entity.id
_entity.type
_entity.pdbx_description
1 polymer ?
#
loop_
_entity_poly.entity_id
_entity_poly.type
_entity_poly.pdbx_seq_one_letter_code
_entity_poly.pdbx_strand_id
1 'polypeptide(L)'
;MVKTHISNPTQWTDVVPETENVLSISTGGGFLFAKYMKDAVSYVKQLDYDGKLVREIQLPGKGTAGGFGGEAEDKELYYSFSNYVTPGTIYKYDIASGKSEVYYKPNVKFNPDDYVSEQVFFTSKDGTKVPMMISYKKGLKKDGKNPTILYSYGGFNISLTPAFSVANAVWMNNGGVYAVPKHQRRWRVRKKMACGRN
;
A
#
# COMPACT_ATOMS: atom_id res chain seq x y z
N MET A 1 -17.58 -3.61 -1.22
CA MET A 1 -18.18 -3.28 -2.54
C MET A 1 -19.45 -4.08 -2.67
N VAL A 2 -20.54 -3.47 -3.12
CA VAL A 2 -21.84 -4.14 -3.27
C VAL A 2 -22.32 -4.10 -4.72
N LYS A 3 -23.15 -5.06 -5.12
CA LYS A 3 -23.96 -5.00 -6.34
C LYS A 3 -25.43 -4.84 -5.97
N THR A 4 -26.17 -4.11 -6.80
CA THR A 4 -27.61 -3.91 -6.65
C THR A 4 -28.26 -3.87 -8.02
N HIS A 5 -29.52 -4.24 -8.09
CA HIS A 5 -30.29 -4.12 -9.32
C HIS A 5 -30.83 -2.70 -9.46
N ILE A 6 -30.74 -2.09 -10.64
CA ILE A 6 -31.19 -0.70 -10.87
C ILE A 6 -32.67 -0.50 -10.50
N SER A 7 -33.53 -1.48 -10.78
CA SER A 7 -34.95 -1.41 -10.42
C SER A 7 -35.24 -1.62 -8.93
N ASN A 8 -34.24 -2.01 -8.12
CA ASN A 8 -34.39 -2.19 -6.68
C ASN A 8 -33.12 -1.74 -5.91
N PRO A 9 -32.85 -0.43 -5.88
CA PRO A 9 -31.57 0.12 -5.40
C PRO A 9 -31.36 0.01 -3.89
N THR A 10 -32.34 -0.51 -3.14
CA THR A 10 -32.27 -0.69 -1.68
C THR A 10 -31.80 -2.10 -1.29
N GLN A 11 -31.75 -3.04 -2.23
CA GLN A 11 -31.26 -4.40 -2.00
C GLN A 11 -29.83 -4.54 -2.48
N TRP A 12 -28.90 -4.66 -1.52
CA TRP A 12 -27.47 -4.76 -1.79
C TRP A 12 -26.95 -6.16 -1.48
N THR A 13 -26.11 -6.69 -2.35
CA THR A 13 -25.36 -7.93 -2.13
C THR A 13 -23.88 -7.62 -2.12
N ASP A 14 -23.17 -8.06 -1.09
CA ASP A 14 -21.72 -7.89 -1.01
C ASP A 14 -21.02 -8.66 -2.15
N VAL A 15 -20.15 -7.97 -2.88
CA VAL A 15 -19.26 -8.54 -3.90
C VAL A 15 -17.86 -8.70 -3.31
N VAL A 16 -17.38 -7.65 -2.65
CA VAL A 16 -16.13 -7.68 -1.89
C VAL A 16 -16.47 -7.33 -0.45
N PRO A 17 -16.44 -8.32 0.47
CA PRO A 17 -16.80 -8.09 1.86
C PRO A 17 -15.82 -7.15 2.55
N GLU A 18 -16.32 -6.45 3.56
CA GLU A 18 -15.49 -5.58 4.41
C GLU A 18 -14.43 -6.42 5.15
N THR A 19 -13.22 -5.85 5.27
CA THR A 19 -12.14 -6.42 6.07
C THR A 19 -11.63 -5.36 7.05
N GLU A 20 -10.74 -5.74 7.96
CA GLU A 20 -10.08 -4.77 8.84
C GLU A 20 -9.12 -3.80 8.11
N ASN A 21 -8.83 -4.05 6.83
CA ASN A 21 -7.95 -3.22 6.00
C ASN A 21 -8.76 -2.25 5.14
N VAL A 22 -8.24 -1.03 4.97
CA VAL A 22 -8.84 -0.03 4.07
C VAL A 22 -8.83 -0.57 2.64
N LEU A 23 -9.97 -0.50 1.96
CA LEU A 23 -10.20 -1.01 0.61
C LEU A 23 -10.49 0.12 -0.38
N SER A 24 -9.84 0.09 -1.53
CA SER A 24 -10.17 0.87 -2.73
C SER A 24 -10.28 -0.08 -3.93
N ILE A 25 -11.24 0.17 -4.81
CA ILE A 25 -11.45 -0.64 -6.03
C ILE A 25 -11.09 0.21 -7.25
N SER A 26 -10.48 -0.41 -8.25
CA SER A 26 -10.47 0.06 -9.64
C SER A 26 -10.90 -1.06 -10.59
N THR A 27 -11.18 -0.72 -11.84
CA THR A 27 -11.64 -1.65 -12.88
C THR A 27 -10.72 -1.59 -14.09
N GLY A 28 -10.62 -2.69 -14.85
CA GLY A 28 -9.92 -2.73 -16.12
C GLY A 28 -9.84 -4.15 -16.69
N GLY A 29 -9.89 -4.29 -18.02
CA GLY A 29 -9.78 -5.56 -18.73
C GLY A 29 -10.76 -6.64 -18.28
N GLY A 30 -11.97 -6.24 -17.86
CA GLY A 30 -12.99 -7.16 -17.38
C GLY A 30 -12.80 -7.66 -15.93
N PHE A 31 -11.96 -7.01 -15.11
CA PHE A 31 -11.72 -7.40 -13.72
C PHE A 31 -11.84 -6.24 -12.74
N LEU A 32 -12.00 -6.60 -11.47
CA LEU A 32 -11.90 -5.70 -10.33
C LEU A 32 -10.49 -5.80 -9.71
N PHE A 33 -9.89 -4.66 -9.39
CA PHE A 33 -8.61 -4.57 -8.70
C PHE A 33 -8.82 -4.02 -7.30
N ALA A 34 -8.86 -4.93 -6.33
CA ALA A 34 -9.05 -4.62 -4.93
C ALA A 34 -7.71 -4.26 -4.27
N LYS A 35 -7.52 -2.97 -4.01
CA LYS A 35 -6.35 -2.38 -3.36
C LYS A 35 -6.62 -2.27 -1.87
N TYR A 36 -5.92 -3.08 -1.10
CA TYR A 36 -5.93 -3.06 0.35
C TYR A 36 -4.72 -2.33 0.90
N MET A 37 -4.90 -1.65 2.02
CA MET A 37 -3.81 -1.10 2.81
C MET A 37 -3.71 -1.85 4.13
N LYS A 38 -2.66 -2.67 4.27
CA LYS A 38 -2.34 -3.41 5.50
C LYS A 38 -1.00 -2.91 6.03
N ASP A 39 -0.99 -2.40 7.26
CA ASP A 39 0.18 -1.77 7.89
C ASP A 39 0.82 -0.66 7.03
N ALA A 40 -0.03 0.03 6.26
CA ALA A 40 0.32 1.08 5.29
C ALA A 40 1.32 0.62 4.21
N VAL A 41 1.21 -0.65 3.82
CA VAL A 41 1.76 -1.23 2.60
C VAL A 41 0.58 -1.65 1.72
N SER A 42 0.71 -1.45 0.42
CA SER A 42 -0.30 -1.84 -0.56
C SER A 42 -0.29 -3.35 -0.79
N TYR A 43 -1.48 -3.93 -0.86
CA TYR A 43 -1.73 -5.29 -1.33
C TYR A 43 -2.83 -5.22 -2.38
N VAL A 44 -2.65 -5.86 -3.54
CA VAL A 44 -3.61 -5.75 -4.64
C VAL A 44 -4.07 -7.14 -5.03
N LYS A 45 -5.38 -7.32 -5.15
CA LYS A 45 -6.02 -8.55 -5.61
C LYS A 45 -6.77 -8.28 -6.91
N GLN A 46 -6.61 -9.17 -7.89
CA GLN A 46 -7.45 -9.21 -9.07
C GLN A 46 -8.61 -10.15 -8.78
N LEU A 47 -9.83 -9.65 -8.93
CA LEU A 47 -11.07 -10.38 -8.72
C LEU A 47 -11.90 -10.32 -10.02
N ASP A 48 -12.75 -11.32 -10.24
CA ASP A 48 -13.81 -11.18 -11.23
C ASP A 48 -14.95 -10.27 -10.71
N TYR A 49 -15.93 -9.98 -11.56
CA TYR A 49 -17.08 -9.12 -11.19
C TYR A 49 -18.03 -9.76 -10.16
N ASP A 50 -17.92 -11.06 -9.92
CA ASP A 50 -18.62 -11.74 -8.83
C ASP A 50 -17.84 -11.72 -7.52
N GLY A 51 -16.65 -11.11 -7.51
CA GLY A 51 -15.81 -10.94 -6.33
C GLY A 51 -14.93 -12.16 -6.02
N LYS A 52 -14.89 -13.16 -6.90
CA LYS A 52 -14.03 -14.33 -6.74
C LYS A 52 -12.59 -13.94 -7.01
N LEU A 53 -11.69 -14.41 -6.15
CA LEU A 53 -10.26 -14.20 -6.30
C LEU A 53 -9.74 -14.89 -7.57
N VAL A 54 -9.17 -14.10 -8.48
CA VAL A 54 -8.41 -14.60 -9.63
C VAL A 54 -6.96 -14.81 -9.21
N ARG A 55 -6.33 -13.78 -8.63
CA ARG A 55 -4.96 -13.83 -8.09
C ARG A 55 -4.63 -12.66 -7.17
N GLU A 56 -3.56 -12.83 -6.40
CA GLU A 56 -2.87 -11.72 -5.73
C GLU A 56 -1.77 -11.19 -6.65
N ILE A 57 -1.72 -9.87 -6.83
CA ILE A 57 -0.71 -9.23 -7.70
C ILE A 57 0.59 -9.11 -6.92
N GLN A 58 1.66 -9.66 -7.48
CA GLN A 58 3.00 -9.58 -6.91
C GLN A 58 3.58 -8.18 -7.16
N LEU A 59 3.65 -7.37 -6.09
CA LEU A 59 4.31 -6.08 -6.13
C LEU A 59 5.83 -6.25 -5.97
N PRO A 60 6.65 -5.29 -6.47
CA PRO A 60 8.11 -5.36 -6.38
C PRO A 60 8.67 -5.43 -4.95
N GLY A 61 7.87 -5.06 -3.95
CA GLY A 61 8.22 -5.16 -2.55
C GLY A 61 7.19 -4.50 -1.64
N LYS A 62 7.57 -4.22 -0.39
CA LYS A 62 6.74 -3.48 0.55
C LYS A 62 6.78 -1.99 0.21
N GLY A 63 5.66 -1.43 -0.22
CA GLY A 63 5.57 -0.03 -0.62
C GLY A 63 4.15 0.44 -0.86
N THR A 64 4.05 1.55 -1.56
CA THR A 64 2.80 2.13 -2.04
C THR A 64 2.65 1.79 -3.51
N ALA A 65 1.51 1.19 -3.86
CA ALA A 65 1.10 0.98 -5.24
C ALA A 65 -0.15 1.80 -5.56
N GLY A 66 -0.18 2.44 -6.73
CA GLY A 66 -1.31 3.21 -7.25
C GLY A 66 -1.58 2.89 -8.72
N GLY A 67 -2.75 3.25 -9.24
CA GLY A 67 -3.18 2.89 -10.60
C GLY A 67 -4.11 1.66 -10.62
N PHE A 68 -3.86 0.72 -11.53
CA PHE A 68 -4.71 -0.46 -11.82
C PHE A 68 -6.10 -0.11 -12.35
N GLY A 69 -6.21 0.99 -13.11
CA GLY A 69 -7.44 1.39 -13.79
C GLY A 69 -7.23 1.38 -15.29
N GLY A 70 -8.24 0.96 -16.03
CA GLY A 70 -8.29 0.94 -17.50
C GLY A 70 -9.70 0.67 -17.99
N GLU A 71 -9.86 0.59 -19.32
CA GLU A 71 -11.13 0.31 -19.97
C GLU A 71 -11.47 -1.19 -19.93
N ALA A 72 -12.70 -1.55 -20.29
CA ALA A 72 -13.19 -2.92 -20.17
C ALA A 72 -12.46 -3.90 -21.11
N GLU A 73 -12.03 -3.44 -22.28
CA GLU A 73 -11.38 -4.24 -23.32
C GLU A 73 -9.85 -4.23 -23.24
N ASP A 74 -9.27 -3.44 -22.32
CA ASP A 74 -7.82 -3.35 -22.15
C ASP A 74 -7.24 -4.71 -21.76
N LYS A 75 -6.10 -5.06 -22.36
CA LYS A 75 -5.35 -6.30 -22.02
C LYS A 75 -4.22 -6.05 -21.03
N GLU A 76 -3.80 -4.79 -20.93
CA GLU A 76 -2.69 -4.34 -20.11
C GLU A 76 -3.14 -3.16 -19.25
N LEU A 77 -2.63 -3.07 -18.03
CA LEU A 77 -2.83 -1.94 -17.13
C LEU A 77 -1.50 -1.35 -16.72
N TYR A 78 -1.54 -0.14 -16.17
CA TYR A 78 -0.37 0.49 -15.58
C TYR A 78 -0.59 0.74 -14.10
N TYR A 79 0.49 0.54 -13.34
CA TYR A 79 0.53 0.92 -11.93
C TYR A 79 1.86 1.55 -11.58
N SER A 80 1.82 2.49 -10.64
CA SER A 80 3.02 3.05 -10.03
C SER A 80 3.34 2.29 -8.76
N PHE A 81 4.62 2.12 -8.47
CA PHE A 81 5.11 1.62 -7.19
C PHE A 81 6.26 2.47 -6.67
N SER A 82 6.25 2.76 -5.38
CA SER A 82 7.34 3.44 -4.68
C SER A 82 7.44 2.98 -3.22
N ASN A 83 8.63 3.11 -2.65
CA ASN A 83 8.86 3.05 -1.21
C ASN A 83 10.03 3.97 -0.84
N TYR A 84 10.48 3.95 0.42
CA TYR A 84 11.55 4.85 0.89
C TYR A 84 12.90 4.68 0.18
N VAL A 85 13.13 3.54 -0.49
CA VAL A 85 14.36 3.21 -1.22
C VAL A 85 14.11 2.88 -2.70
N THR A 86 12.88 3.01 -3.19
CA THR A 86 12.51 2.72 -4.58
C THR A 86 11.84 3.95 -5.17
N PRO A 87 12.53 4.68 -6.08
CA PRO A 87 11.94 5.77 -6.84
C PRO A 87 10.64 5.33 -7.54
N GLY A 88 9.70 6.25 -7.68
CA GLY A 88 8.41 5.99 -8.32
C GLY A 88 8.58 5.38 -9.71
N THR A 89 8.31 4.09 -9.82
CA THR A 89 8.51 3.28 -11.03
C THR A 89 7.13 2.87 -11.56
N ILE A 90 6.92 3.02 -12.85
CA ILE A 90 5.71 2.60 -13.54
C ILE A 90 5.93 1.19 -14.08
N TYR A 91 4.99 0.32 -13.80
CA TYR A 91 4.95 -1.05 -14.28
C TYR A 91 3.79 -1.21 -15.24
N LYS A 92 4.04 -1.94 -16.33
CA LYS A 92 2.99 -2.47 -17.20
C LYS A 92 2.61 -3.85 -16.67
N TYR A 93 1.31 -4.10 -16.55
CA TYR A 93 0.73 -5.31 -16.00
C TYR A 93 -0.11 -5.99 -17.07
N ASP A 94 0.27 -7.20 -17.45
CA ASP A 94 -0.52 -8.03 -18.35
C ASP A 94 -1.62 -8.74 -17.56
N ILE A 95 -2.89 -8.46 -17.90
CA ILE A 95 -4.05 -8.90 -17.12
C ILE A 95 -4.26 -10.40 -17.22
N ALA A 96 -3.97 -11.00 -18.38
CA ALA A 96 -4.20 -12.41 -18.62
C ALA A 96 -3.20 -13.29 -17.84
N SER A 97 -1.91 -13.02 -17.96
CA SER A 97 -0.82 -13.79 -17.32
C SER A 97 -0.54 -13.35 -15.89
N GLY A 98 -0.87 -12.10 -15.53
CA GLY A 98 -0.60 -11.52 -14.22
C GLY A 98 0.85 -11.08 -14.03
N LYS A 99 1.61 -10.94 -15.11
CA LYS A 99 3.01 -10.52 -15.07
C LYS A 99 3.13 -9.00 -15.09
N SER A 100 4.08 -8.50 -14.31
CA SER A 100 4.48 -7.08 -14.32
C SER A 100 5.85 -6.93 -14.94
N GLU A 101 6.03 -5.92 -15.79
CA GLU A 101 7.33 -5.49 -16.29
C GLU A 101 7.54 -3.99 -16.09
N VAL A 102 8.78 -3.56 -15.97
CA VAL A 102 9.10 -2.13 -15.81
C VAL A 102 8.79 -1.42 -17.12
N TYR A 103 7.84 -0.49 -17.08
CA TYR A 103 7.51 0.37 -18.22
C TYR A 103 8.35 1.65 -18.21
N TYR A 104 8.45 2.27 -17.03
CA TYR A 104 9.23 3.49 -16.87
C TYR A 104 9.86 3.54 -15.47
N LYS A 105 11.16 3.85 -15.43
CA LYS A 105 11.91 4.11 -14.21
C LYS A 105 12.59 5.48 -14.33
N PRO A 106 12.44 6.37 -13.34
CA PRO A 106 13.06 7.68 -13.40
C PRO A 106 14.58 7.56 -13.33
N ASN A 107 15.28 8.37 -14.13
CA ASN A 107 16.73 8.44 -14.14
C ASN A 107 17.24 9.26 -12.94
N VAL A 108 17.29 8.64 -11.77
CA VAL A 108 17.82 9.23 -10.54
C VAL A 108 19.19 8.61 -10.25
N LYS A 109 20.18 9.43 -9.86
CA LYS A 109 21.47 8.96 -9.34
C LYS A 109 21.33 8.35 -7.94
N PHE A 110 20.57 7.27 -7.86
CA PHE A 110 20.24 6.55 -6.64
C PHE A 110 20.07 5.07 -7.00
N ASN A 111 20.90 4.20 -6.42
CA ASN A 111 20.76 2.77 -6.58
C ASN A 111 19.98 2.19 -5.39
N PRO A 112 18.73 1.71 -5.58
CA PRO A 112 17.94 1.08 -4.52
C PRO A 112 18.67 -0.04 -3.78
N ASP A 113 19.53 -0.79 -4.49
CA ASP A 113 20.23 -1.94 -3.94
C ASP A 113 21.31 -1.56 -2.91
N ASP A 114 21.68 -0.29 -2.81
CA ASP A 114 22.62 0.21 -1.80
C ASP A 114 21.95 0.48 -0.45
N TYR A 115 20.62 0.35 -0.36
CA TYR A 115 19.84 0.74 0.81
C TYR A 115 19.03 -0.42 1.38
N VAL A 116 18.65 -0.28 2.65
CA VAL A 116 17.74 -1.16 3.38
C VAL A 116 16.51 -0.35 3.76
N SER A 117 15.33 -0.94 3.61
CA SER A 117 14.09 -0.44 4.21
C SER A 117 13.38 -1.60 4.89
N GLU A 118 13.42 -1.61 6.22
CA GLU A 118 12.89 -2.71 7.04
C GLU A 118 11.74 -2.24 7.92
N GLN A 119 10.81 -3.16 8.20
CA GLN A 119 9.70 -2.93 9.10
C GLN A 119 10.00 -3.56 10.44
N VAL A 120 9.99 -2.76 11.50
CA VAL A 120 10.11 -3.21 12.88
C VAL A 120 8.82 -2.93 13.65
N PHE A 121 8.64 -3.61 14.79
CA PHE A 121 7.55 -3.34 15.72
C PHE A 121 8.12 -2.97 17.08
N PHE A 122 7.69 -1.83 17.62
CA PHE A 122 8.02 -1.45 18.99
C PHE A 122 6.77 -1.46 19.87
N THR A 123 6.97 -1.60 21.18
CA THR A 123 5.87 -1.60 22.15
C THR A 123 5.68 -0.18 22.68
N SER A 124 4.46 0.37 22.53
CA SER A 124 4.04 1.63 23.13
C SER A 124 3.81 1.49 24.64
N LYS A 125 3.67 2.62 25.36
CA LYS A 125 3.43 2.66 26.81
C LYS A 125 2.22 1.85 27.25
N ASP A 126 1.19 1.76 26.40
CA ASP A 126 -0.06 1.04 26.62
C ASP A 126 0.01 -0.44 26.19
N GLY A 127 1.17 -0.94 25.78
CA GLY A 127 1.36 -2.31 25.28
C GLY A 127 1.04 -2.47 23.78
N THR A 128 0.53 -1.44 23.11
CA THR A 128 0.21 -1.49 21.68
C THR A 128 1.49 -1.72 20.86
N LYS A 129 1.48 -2.70 19.94
CA LYS A 129 2.56 -2.89 18.97
C LYS A 129 2.41 -1.88 17.84
N VAL A 130 3.40 -1.02 17.68
CA VAL A 130 3.42 0.04 16.67
C VAL A 130 4.43 -0.33 15.58
N PRO A 131 4.00 -0.47 14.31
CA PRO A 131 4.92 -0.69 13.21
C PRO A 131 5.70 0.59 12.90
N MET A 132 6.98 0.43 12.55
CA MET A 132 7.85 1.51 12.10
C MET A 132 8.69 1.03 10.92
N MET A 133 8.74 1.83 9.86
CA MET A 133 9.68 1.61 8.77
C MET A 133 10.99 2.33 9.09
N ILE A 134 12.11 1.63 8.98
CA ILE A 134 13.45 2.20 9.16
C ILE A 134 14.21 2.02 7.85
N SER A 135 14.73 3.12 7.30
CA SER A 135 15.49 3.12 6.06
C SER A 135 16.87 3.75 6.24
N TYR A 136 17.90 3.14 5.67
CA TYR A 136 19.31 3.56 5.78
C TYR A 136 20.15 2.92 4.68
N LYS A 137 21.37 3.43 4.48
CA LYS A 137 22.35 2.86 3.54
C LYS A 137 22.97 1.56 4.11
N LYS A 138 23.15 0.54 3.26
CA LYS A 138 23.83 -0.71 3.64
C LYS A 138 25.24 -0.44 4.17
N GLY A 139 25.69 -1.29 5.10
CA GLY A 139 27.00 -1.16 5.75
C GLY A 139 27.04 -0.18 6.93
N LEU A 140 25.94 0.49 7.25
CA LEU A 140 25.82 1.34 8.43
C LEU A 140 26.00 0.53 9.73
N LYS A 141 26.89 1.00 10.61
CA LYS A 141 27.14 0.38 11.92
C LYS A 141 25.99 0.71 12.86
N LYS A 142 25.32 -0.29 13.43
CA LYS A 142 24.21 -0.10 14.38
C LYS A 142 24.75 0.12 15.82
N ASP A 143 25.55 1.17 16.02
CA ASP A 143 26.25 1.48 17.28
C ASP A 143 25.59 2.61 18.11
N GLY A 144 24.43 3.10 17.66
CA GLY A 144 23.69 4.17 18.34
C GLY A 144 24.18 5.59 18.03
N LYS A 145 25.20 5.77 17.17
CA LYS A 145 25.76 7.09 16.85
C LYS A 145 25.24 7.69 15.54
N ASN A 146 24.43 6.94 14.79
CA ASN A 146 23.93 7.38 13.49
C ASN A 146 22.90 8.51 13.66
N PRO A 147 23.07 9.64 12.96
CA PRO A 147 22.08 10.71 12.99
C PRO A 147 20.76 10.19 12.45
N THR A 148 19.67 10.40 13.18
CA THR A 148 18.36 9.79 12.89
C THR A 148 17.27 10.85 12.81
N ILE A 149 16.50 10.83 11.72
CA ILE A 149 15.25 11.57 11.59
C ILE A 149 14.10 10.62 11.91
N LEU A 150 13.29 10.98 12.91
CA LEU A 150 12.04 10.31 13.25
C LEU A 150 10.87 11.20 12.78
N TYR A 151 10.14 10.76 11.76
CA TYR A 151 9.05 11.53 11.17
C TYR A 151 7.69 10.85 11.35
N SER A 152 6.69 11.60 11.83
CA SER A 152 5.32 11.09 12.02
C SER A 152 4.29 12.20 11.86
N TYR A 153 3.04 11.85 11.58
CA TYR A 153 1.94 12.79 11.35
C TYR A 153 0.70 12.51 12.23
N GLY A 154 0.24 11.26 12.30
CA GLY A 154 -0.66 10.80 13.38
C GLY A 154 -2.06 11.43 13.46
N GLY A 155 -2.62 11.99 12.37
CA GLY A 155 -3.93 12.64 12.38
C GLY A 155 -4.69 12.62 11.05
N PHE A 156 -5.94 13.09 11.08
CA PHE A 156 -6.76 13.41 9.89
C PHE A 156 -7.03 12.26 8.90
N ASN A 157 -6.99 11.00 9.36
CA ASN A 157 -7.16 9.82 8.52
C ASN A 157 -6.06 9.68 7.42
N ILE A 158 -4.95 10.42 7.55
CA ILE A 158 -3.83 10.35 6.62
C ILE A 158 -2.92 9.19 7.03
N SER A 159 -2.83 8.21 6.14
CA SER A 159 -1.87 7.11 6.28
C SER A 159 -0.54 7.50 5.65
N LEU A 160 0.54 7.53 6.45
CA LEU A 160 1.89 7.68 5.91
C LEU A 160 2.31 6.38 5.22
N THR A 161 2.12 6.33 3.91
CA THR A 161 2.57 5.22 3.08
C THR A 161 4.00 5.46 2.58
N PRO A 162 4.81 4.41 2.36
CA PRO A 162 6.18 4.57 1.89
C PRO A 162 6.24 5.28 0.54
N ALA A 163 7.02 6.35 0.47
CA ALA A 163 7.25 7.10 -0.75
C ALA A 163 8.71 7.55 -0.84
N PHE A 164 9.27 7.54 -2.05
CA PHE A 164 10.62 7.98 -2.28
C PHE A 164 10.72 9.51 -2.17
N SER A 165 11.79 9.99 -1.54
CA SER A 165 12.13 11.40 -1.43
C SER A 165 13.61 11.59 -1.70
N VAL A 166 13.96 12.50 -2.61
CA VAL A 166 15.35 12.83 -2.92
C VAL A 166 16.07 13.38 -1.69
N ALA A 167 15.39 14.19 -0.87
CA ALA A 167 15.96 14.72 0.37
C ALA A 167 16.30 13.59 1.36
N ASN A 168 15.41 12.60 1.53
CA ASN A 168 15.65 11.46 2.39
C ASN A 168 16.75 10.54 1.83
N ALA A 169 16.83 10.40 0.51
CA ALA A 169 17.90 9.66 -0.15
C ALA A 169 19.28 10.30 0.10
N VAL A 170 19.40 11.62 -0.01
CA VAL A 170 20.63 12.37 0.30
C VAL A 170 20.99 12.22 1.77
N TRP A 171 20.00 12.35 2.68
CA TRP A 171 20.18 12.12 4.11
C TRP A 171 20.78 10.74 4.40
N MET A 172 20.18 9.68 3.85
CA MET A 172 20.68 8.32 4.04
C MET A 172 22.06 8.10 3.41
N ASN A 173 22.35 8.77 2.29
CA ASN A 173 23.67 8.67 1.66
C ASN A 173 24.79 9.26 2.53
N ASN A 174 24.47 10.23 3.38
CA ASN A 174 25.39 10.85 4.34
C ASN A 174 25.44 10.13 5.70
N GLY A 175 24.99 8.87 5.78
CA GLY A 175 25.02 8.07 7.00
C GLY A 175 23.81 8.29 7.92
N GLY A 176 22.79 9.00 7.44
CA GLY A 176 21.55 9.21 8.17
C GLY A 176 20.64 7.98 8.19
N VAL A 177 19.84 7.87 9.26
CA VAL A 177 18.72 6.92 9.36
C VAL A 177 17.41 7.70 9.25
N TYR A 178 16.46 7.17 8.46
CA TYR A 178 15.11 7.73 8.34
C TYR A 178 14.09 6.73 8.87
N ALA A 179 13.37 7.12 9.93
CA ALA A 179 12.42 6.28 10.63
C ALA A 179 11.01 6.89 10.62
N VAL A 180 10.03 6.10 10.21
CA VAL A 180 8.62 6.52 10.12
C VAL A 180 7.74 5.55 10.92
N PRO A 181 7.42 5.87 12.19
CA PRO A 181 6.46 5.12 12.97
C PRO A 181 5.05 5.40 12.45
N LYS A 182 4.20 4.38 12.48
CA LYS A 182 2.83 4.48 11.99
C LYS A 182 1.85 4.30 13.13
N HIS A 183 1.27 5.41 13.58
CA HIS A 183 0.18 5.38 14.55
C HIS A 183 -1.11 4.92 13.85
N GLN A 184 -1.50 3.67 14.05
CA GLN A 184 -2.85 3.21 13.69
C GLN A 184 -3.83 3.66 14.77
N ARG A 185 -4.70 4.63 14.46
CA ARG A 185 -6.01 4.66 15.11
C ARG A 185 -6.85 3.56 14.45
N ARG A 186 -6.84 2.37 15.05
CA ARG A 186 -7.64 1.23 14.58
C ARG A 186 -9.13 1.58 14.77
N TRP A 187 -9.82 1.89 13.68
CA TRP A 187 -11.27 2.05 13.69
C TRP A 187 -11.90 0.65 13.84
N ARG A 188 -12.27 0.26 15.06
CA ARG A 188 -13.28 -0.78 15.22
C ARG A 188 -14.62 -0.14 14.89
N VAL A 189 -15.13 -0.37 13.69
CA VAL A 189 -16.57 -0.18 13.43
C VAL A 189 -17.29 -1.21 14.31
N ARG A 190 -17.75 -0.79 15.49
CA ARG A 190 -18.70 -1.60 16.25
C ARG A 190 -19.99 -1.61 15.44
N LYS A 191 -20.30 -2.76 14.83
CA LYS A 191 -21.59 -3.08 14.23
C LYS A 191 -22.65 -3.00 15.35
N LYS A 192 -23.17 -1.80 15.64
CA LYS A 192 -24.42 -1.69 16.40
C LYS A 192 -25.52 -2.10 15.44
N MET A 193 -25.97 -3.35 15.60
CA MET A 193 -27.24 -3.81 15.06
C MET A 193 -28.32 -2.80 15.47
N ALA A 194 -28.86 -2.10 14.47
CA ALA A 194 -30.12 -1.39 14.57
C ALA A 194 -31.03 -1.98 13.49
N CYS A 195 -31.64 -3.12 13.80
CA CYS A 195 -32.89 -3.53 13.19
C CYS A 195 -33.64 -4.39 14.20
N GLY A 196 -34.69 -3.80 14.75
CA GLY A 196 -35.53 -4.36 15.80
C GLY A 196 -36.61 -3.35 16.13
N ARG A 197 -37.47 -3.03 15.15
CA ARG A 197 -38.81 -2.53 15.41
C ARG A 197 -39.74 -3.74 15.22
N ASN A 198 -40.36 -4.16 16.32
CA ASN A 198 -41.72 -4.69 16.29
C ASN A 198 -42.63 -3.54 16.71
#